data_AF-A0A2H6BQU2-F1
#
_entry.id   AF-A0A2H6BQU2-F1
#
_cell.length_a   1.000
_cell.length_b   1.000
_cell.length_c   1.000
_cell.angle_alpha   90.00
_cell.angle_beta   90.00
_cell.angle_gamma   90.00
#
_symmetry.space_group_name_H-M   'P 1'
#
loop_
_entity.id
_entity.type
_entity.pdbx_description
1 polymer ?
#
loop_
_entity_poly.entity_id
_entity_poly.type
_entity_poly.pdbx_seq_one_letter_code
_entity_poly.pdbx_strand_id
1 'polypeptide(L)'
;MALLTTGKPFIRDLEQYGALGVYAPLEGGYEGRYQRRLRATGYNVLHITARGLGDLSAYLTGIHGVRPPHLGKKNIGREAAVGPVYFIPPIATYQLENLPPKSKGLVIWIIESFVLSSEEKQYLINLSQQEPRLKFVLELGGERYFRWQPLSKSLVAA
;
A
#
# COMPACT_ATOMS: atom_id res chain seq x y z
N MET A 1 -7.61 3.06 25.34
CA MET A 1 -7.37 2.11 24.23
C MET A 1 -7.20 0.71 24.81
N ALA A 2 -7.66 -0.35 24.15
CA ALA A 2 -7.60 -1.71 24.71
C ALA A 2 -6.16 -2.25 24.76
N LEU A 3 -5.75 -2.76 25.93
CA LEU A 3 -4.45 -3.41 26.15
C LEU A 3 -4.33 -4.70 25.33
N LEU A 4 -5.43 -5.44 25.18
CA LEU A 4 -5.52 -6.66 24.39
C LEU A 4 -6.26 -6.39 23.08
N THR A 5 -5.49 -6.30 21.99
CA THR A 5 -6.02 -6.18 20.62
C THR A 5 -5.88 -7.51 19.90
N THR A 6 -7.02 -8.18 19.69
CA THR A 6 -7.07 -9.47 18.97
C THR A 6 -6.96 -9.28 17.46
N GLY A 7 -7.38 -8.13 16.93
CA GLY A 7 -7.35 -7.81 15.50
C GLY A 7 -8.34 -8.61 14.65
N LYS A 8 -9.11 -9.55 15.24
CA LYS A 8 -10.07 -10.39 14.49
C LYS A 8 -11.09 -9.58 13.69
N PRO A 9 -11.74 -8.52 14.25
CA PRO A 9 -12.67 -7.71 13.49
C PRO A 9 -12.00 -7.02 12.30
N PHE A 10 -10.82 -6.42 12.53
CA PHE A 10 -10.04 -5.77 11.48
C PHE A 10 -9.68 -6.73 10.33
N ILE A 11 -9.22 -7.94 10.65
CA ILE A 11 -8.84 -8.94 9.63
C ILE A 11 -10.07 -9.41 8.86
N ARG A 12 -11.18 -9.67 9.55
CA ARG A 12 -12.44 -10.06 8.91
C ARG A 12 -12.95 -8.99 7.96
N ASP A 13 -12.90 -7.72 8.38
CA ASP A 13 -13.33 -6.60 7.55
C ASP A 13 -12.39 -6.44 6.35
N LEU A 14 -11.07 -6.63 6.52
CA LEU A 14 -10.13 -6.60 5.40
C LEU A 14 -10.38 -7.73 4.39
N GLU A 15 -10.66 -8.94 4.89
CA GLU A 15 -11.02 -10.09 4.06
C GLU A 15 -12.32 -9.83 3.28
N GLN A 16 -13.31 -9.21 3.92
CA GLN A 16 -14.61 -8.88 3.32
C GLN A 16 -14.54 -7.75 2.28
N TYR A 17 -13.88 -6.63 2.61
CA TYR A 17 -13.92 -5.42 1.79
C TYR A 17 -12.75 -5.27 0.82
N GLY A 18 -11.65 -6.01 1.01
CA GLY A 18 -10.47 -5.92 0.16
C GLY A 18 -9.56 -4.73 0.48
N ALA A 19 -10.16 -3.56 0.71
CA ALA A 19 -9.45 -2.32 1.00
C ALA A 19 -10.04 -1.58 2.21
N LEU A 20 -9.18 -1.19 3.16
CA LEU A 20 -9.55 -0.43 4.36
C LEU A 20 -8.83 0.91 4.42
N GLY A 21 -9.56 1.93 4.88
CA GLY A 21 -8.99 3.20 5.33
C GLY A 21 -8.80 3.17 6.85
N VAL A 22 -7.58 3.42 7.30
CA VAL A 22 -7.17 3.44 8.71
C VAL A 22 -6.89 4.87 9.14
N TYR A 23 -7.31 5.18 10.37
CA TYR A 23 -6.96 6.40 11.08
C TYR A 23 -6.29 6.00 12.38
N ALA A 24 -5.07 6.46 12.58
CA ALA A 24 -4.24 6.04 13.70
C ALA A 24 -3.71 7.26 14.47
N PRO A 25 -3.31 7.08 15.74
CA PRO A 25 -2.71 8.15 16.51
C PRO A 25 -1.38 8.61 15.89
N LEU A 26 -1.20 9.94 15.79
CA LEU A 26 -0.09 10.57 15.08
C LEU A 26 1.27 10.34 15.77
N GLU A 27 1.28 9.91 17.03
CA GLU A 27 2.48 9.47 17.73
C GLU A 27 3.06 8.16 17.18
N GLY A 28 2.27 7.40 16.40
CA GLY A 28 2.66 6.15 15.76
C GLY A 28 2.81 4.95 16.72
N GLY A 29 3.00 3.76 16.13
CA GLY A 29 3.30 2.52 16.85
C GLY A 29 2.08 1.65 17.18
N TYR A 30 0.86 2.15 16.97
CA TYR A 30 -0.38 1.39 17.19
C TYR A 30 -0.71 0.48 16.00
N GLU A 31 -0.36 0.91 14.80
CA GLU A 31 -0.56 0.23 13.52
C GLU A 31 0.16 -1.13 13.51
N GLY A 32 1.38 -1.15 14.04
CA GLY A 32 2.22 -2.35 14.13
C GLY A 32 1.54 -3.52 14.85
N ARG A 33 0.61 -3.25 15.79
CA ARG A 33 -0.17 -4.29 16.46
C ARG A 33 -1.08 -5.02 15.48
N TYR A 34 -1.80 -4.29 14.63
CA TYR A 34 -2.70 -4.85 13.62
C TYR A 34 -1.92 -5.55 12.50
N GLN A 35 -0.81 -4.96 12.07
CA GLN A 35 0.11 -5.57 11.10
C GLN A 35 0.68 -6.91 11.61
N ARG A 36 1.02 -7.00 12.91
CA ARG A 36 1.48 -8.26 13.51
C ARG A 36 0.38 -9.31 13.54
N ARG A 37 -0.89 -8.92 13.74
CA ARG A 37 -2.03 -9.84 13.66
C ARG A 37 -2.26 -10.34 12.23
N LEU A 38 -2.16 -9.48 11.23
CA LEU A 38 -2.21 -9.88 9.81
C LEU A 38 -1.14 -10.92 9.48
N ARG A 39 0.11 -10.66 9.86
CA ARG A 39 1.21 -11.61 9.67
C ARG A 39 0.97 -12.94 10.38
N ALA A 40 0.48 -12.91 11.62
CA ALA A 40 0.14 -14.11 12.37
C ALA A 40 -0.99 -14.94 11.71
N THR A 41 -1.88 -14.29 10.95
CA THR A 41 -2.93 -14.98 10.18
C THR A 41 -2.49 -15.50 8.81
N GLY A 42 -1.22 -15.29 8.44
CA GLY A 42 -0.64 -15.82 7.21
C GLY A 42 -0.62 -14.84 6.03
N TYR A 43 -0.89 -13.55 6.25
CA TYR A 43 -0.68 -12.52 5.23
C TYR A 43 0.77 -12.03 5.24
N ASN A 44 1.32 -11.79 4.06
CA ASN A 44 2.55 -11.03 3.91
C ASN A 44 2.19 -9.54 3.85
N VAL A 45 2.93 -8.69 4.57
CA VAL A 45 2.67 -7.25 4.59
C VAL A 45 3.83 -6.53 3.91
N LEU A 46 3.52 -5.76 2.88
CA LEU A 46 4.46 -4.87 2.20
C LEU A 46 4.14 -3.43 2.59
N HIS A 47 5.15 -2.70 3.06
CA HIS A 47 5.02 -1.29 3.40
C HIS A 47 5.48 -0.41 2.23
N ILE A 48 4.64 0.53 1.82
CA ILE A 48 4.98 1.55 0.82
C ILE A 48 4.46 2.92 1.25
N THR A 49 5.08 3.99 0.76
CA THR A 49 4.70 5.37 1.08
C THR A 49 3.95 5.99 -0.09
N ALA A 50 2.75 6.52 0.15
CA ALA A 50 1.91 7.10 -0.89
C ALA A 50 2.62 8.23 -1.66
N ARG A 51 3.32 9.14 -0.97
CA ARG A 51 4.05 10.25 -1.61
C ARG A 51 5.15 9.81 -2.57
N GLY A 52 5.70 8.61 -2.36
CA GLY A 52 6.75 8.05 -3.21
C GLY A 52 6.20 7.35 -4.45
N LEU A 53 4.87 7.19 -4.55
CA LEU A 53 4.22 6.57 -5.68
C LEU A 53 3.83 7.65 -6.69
N GLY A 54 4.15 7.40 -7.97
CA GLY A 54 3.55 8.13 -9.08
C GLY A 54 2.20 7.49 -9.43
N ASP A 55 1.98 7.26 -10.72
CA ASP A 55 0.81 6.49 -11.18
C ASP A 55 0.79 5.09 -10.57
N LEU A 56 -0.24 4.82 -9.75
CA LEU A 56 -0.42 3.55 -9.04
C LEU A 56 -0.46 2.36 -9.99
N SER A 57 -1.03 2.51 -11.19
CA SER A 57 -1.14 1.41 -12.15
C SER A 57 0.23 1.00 -12.69
N ALA A 58 1.06 2.00 -13.02
CA ALA A 58 2.43 1.78 -13.48
C ALA A 58 3.31 1.16 -12.39
N TYR A 59 3.19 1.59 -11.12
CA TYR A 59 4.04 1.10 -10.04
C TYR A 59 3.63 -0.27 -9.48
N LEU A 60 2.33 -0.53 -9.33
CA LEU A 60 1.85 -1.74 -8.67
C LEU A 60 1.76 -2.93 -9.62
N THR A 61 1.25 -2.70 -10.83
CA THR A 61 0.90 -3.79 -11.77
C THR A 61 1.67 -3.73 -13.08
N GLY A 62 2.25 -2.57 -13.43
CA GLY A 62 3.07 -2.38 -14.63
C GLY A 62 4.58 -2.41 -14.37
N ILE A 63 5.36 -2.52 -15.45
CA ILE A 63 6.80 -2.27 -15.40
C ILE A 63 7.01 -0.75 -15.41
N HIS A 64 7.73 -0.22 -14.43
CA HIS A 64 7.96 1.21 -14.29
C HIS A 64 9.44 1.58 -14.49
N GLY A 65 9.69 2.59 -15.33
CA GLY A 65 11.02 3.11 -15.59
C GLY A 65 11.40 4.20 -14.58
N VAL A 66 12.27 3.87 -13.62
CA VAL A 66 12.81 4.84 -12.66
C VAL A 66 14.11 5.43 -13.20
N ARG A 67 14.23 6.76 -13.13
CA ARG A 67 15.47 7.48 -13.45
C ARG A 67 16.23 7.81 -12.17
N PRO A 68 17.37 7.17 -11.90
CA PRO A 68 18.19 7.51 -10.75
C PRO A 68 18.76 8.94 -10.87
N PRO A 69 19.04 9.63 -9.75
CA PRO A 69 19.63 10.96 -9.78
C PRO A 69 21.03 10.89 -10.41
N HIS A 70 21.17 11.46 -11.62
CA HIS A 70 22.44 11.44 -12.37
C HIS A 70 23.43 12.52 -11.93
N LEU A 71 22.99 13.49 -11.11
CA LEU A 71 23.79 14.57 -10.51
C LEU A 71 24.67 15.35 -11.50
N GLY A 72 24.27 15.42 -12.77
CA GLY A 72 25.07 16.03 -13.85
C GLY A 72 26.37 15.29 -14.20
N LYS A 73 26.65 14.14 -13.58
CA LYS A 73 27.88 13.36 -13.79
C LYS A 73 27.73 12.23 -14.81
N LYS A 74 26.51 11.92 -15.24
CA LYS A 74 26.27 10.98 -16.34
C LYS A 74 25.88 11.73 -17.60
N ASN A 75 26.48 11.31 -18.71
CA ASN A 75 26.57 11.94 -20.04
C ASN A 75 27.66 13.03 -20.13
N ILE A 76 28.89 12.61 -20.45
CA ILE A 76 30.03 13.47 -20.85
C ILE A 76 29.99 13.74 -22.38
N GLY A 77 28.91 13.34 -23.07
CA GLY A 77 28.75 13.39 -24.54
C GLY A 77 27.72 14.42 -25.03
N ARG A 78 27.41 14.39 -26.34
CA ARG A 78 26.46 15.30 -27.03
C ARG A 78 24.98 14.92 -26.92
N GLU A 79 24.63 13.89 -26.13
CA GLU A 79 23.25 13.43 -25.95
C GLU A 79 22.54 14.16 -24.81
N ALA A 80 21.20 14.10 -24.78
CA ALA A 80 20.42 14.69 -23.69
C ALA A 80 20.84 14.12 -22.33
N ALA A 81 21.07 14.97 -21.33
CA ALA A 81 21.50 14.59 -19.98
C ALA A 81 20.35 13.99 -19.15
N VAL A 82 19.71 12.93 -19.65
CA VAL A 82 18.52 12.30 -19.05
C VAL A 82 18.83 11.11 -18.13
N GLY A 83 20.10 10.68 -18.07
CA GLY A 83 20.55 9.54 -17.27
C GLY A 83 19.99 8.17 -17.75
N PRO A 84 20.41 7.06 -17.12
CA PRO A 84 19.87 5.75 -17.43
C PRO A 84 18.44 5.58 -16.91
N VAL A 85 17.67 4.72 -17.55
CA VAL A 85 16.33 4.30 -17.09
C VAL A 85 16.45 2.87 -16.54
N TYR A 86 16.05 2.67 -15.29
CA TYR A 86 15.99 1.35 -14.67
C TYR A 86 14.54 0.87 -14.67
N PHE A 87 14.27 -0.21 -15.39
CA PHE A 87 12.95 -0.82 -15.42
C PHE A 87 12.78 -1.72 -14.21
N ILE A 88 11.92 -1.30 -13.29
CA ILE A 88 11.61 -2.02 -12.06
C ILE A 88 10.38 -2.90 -12.34
N PRO A 89 10.37 -4.17 -11.88
CA PRO A 89 9.20 -5.02 -12.01
C PRO A 89 8.01 -4.46 -11.23
N PRO A 90 6.78 -4.80 -11.64
CA PRO A 90 5.56 -4.42 -10.94
C PRO A 90 5.56 -4.89 -9.49
N ILE A 91 5.45 -3.94 -8.54
CA ILE A 91 5.69 -4.21 -7.12
C ILE A 91 4.70 -5.22 -6.56
N ALA A 92 3.40 -5.09 -6.88
CA ALA A 92 2.37 -5.94 -6.30
C ALA A 92 2.37 -7.33 -6.91
N THR A 93 2.42 -7.45 -8.25
CA THR A 93 2.36 -8.75 -8.92
C THR A 93 3.64 -9.54 -8.70
N TYR A 94 4.82 -8.91 -8.77
CA TYR A 94 6.09 -9.56 -8.47
C TYR A 94 6.09 -10.14 -7.05
N GLN A 95 5.60 -9.39 -6.06
CA GLN A 95 5.53 -9.91 -4.70
C GLN A 95 4.52 -11.04 -4.56
N LEU A 96 3.38 -10.96 -5.25
CA LEU A 96 2.32 -11.96 -5.20
C LEU A 96 2.74 -13.30 -5.81
N GLU A 97 3.53 -13.27 -6.89
CA GLU A 97 4.14 -14.44 -7.53
C GLU A 97 5.21 -15.10 -6.64
N ASN A 98 5.94 -14.30 -5.86
CA ASN A 98 6.98 -14.77 -4.95
C ASN A 98 6.46 -15.12 -3.54
N LEU A 99 5.14 -15.12 -3.31
CA LEU A 99 4.59 -15.49 -2.01
C LEU A 99 4.83 -16.98 -1.71
N PRO A 100 5.12 -17.33 -0.44
CA PRO A 100 5.14 -18.72 -0.02
C PRO A 100 3.79 -19.41 -0.33
N PRO A 101 3.77 -20.68 -0.76
CA PRO A 101 2.53 -21.37 -1.13
C PRO A 101 1.47 -21.45 -0.01
N LYS A 102 1.90 -21.34 1.26
CA LYS A 102 1.03 -21.36 2.44
C LYS A 102 0.51 -19.97 2.85
N SER A 103 0.95 -18.91 2.18
CA SER A 103 0.52 -17.54 2.46
C SER A 103 -0.91 -17.32 1.98
N LYS A 104 -1.71 -16.61 2.77
CA LYS A 104 -3.08 -16.23 2.37
C LYS A 104 -3.07 -15.22 1.22
N GLY A 105 -2.04 -14.37 1.16
CA GLY A 105 -2.00 -13.26 0.22
C GLY A 105 -1.08 -12.13 0.66
N LEU A 106 -1.14 -11.04 -0.10
CA LEU A 106 -0.36 -9.83 0.12
C LEU A 106 -1.26 -8.71 0.62
N VAL A 107 -0.86 -8.08 1.71
CA VAL A 107 -1.43 -6.81 2.17
C VAL A 107 -0.43 -5.71 1.87
N ILE A 108 -0.84 -4.76 1.04
CA ILE A 108 -0.06 -3.54 0.80
C ILE A 108 -0.54 -2.50 1.81
N TRP A 109 0.36 -2.14 2.72
CA TRP A 109 0.15 -1.15 3.75
C TRP A 109 0.75 0.18 3.30
N ILE A 110 -0.12 1.10 2.87
CA ILE A 110 0.26 2.39 2.29
C ILE A 110 0.22 3.45 3.39
N ILE A 111 1.40 3.91 3.79
CA ILE A 111 1.55 5.01 4.76
C ILE A 111 1.38 6.37 4.07
N GLU A 112 0.94 7.37 4.82
CA GLU A 112 0.66 8.73 4.32
C GLU A 112 -0.36 8.80 3.18
N SER A 113 -1.33 7.88 3.13
CA SER A 113 -2.32 7.77 2.05
C SER A 113 -3.33 8.91 1.95
N PHE A 114 -3.31 9.86 2.88
CA PHE A 114 -4.13 11.07 2.82
C PHE A 114 -3.84 11.95 1.59
N VAL A 115 -2.67 11.77 0.95
CA VAL A 115 -2.31 12.49 -0.29
C VAL A 115 -2.95 11.90 -1.55
N LEU A 116 -3.46 10.66 -1.48
CA LEU A 116 -4.07 10.01 -2.63
C LEU A 116 -5.43 10.66 -2.97
N SER A 117 -5.65 10.87 -4.26
CA SER A 117 -6.93 11.29 -4.83
C SER A 117 -8.03 10.24 -4.64
N SER A 118 -9.28 10.65 -4.86
CA SER A 118 -10.44 9.75 -4.78
C SER A 118 -10.38 8.68 -5.87
N GLU A 119 -9.88 9.03 -7.06
CA GLU A 119 -9.70 8.15 -8.20
C GLU A 119 -8.63 7.09 -7.92
N GLU A 120 -7.50 7.49 -7.35
CA GLU A 120 -6.43 6.56 -6.93
C GLU A 120 -6.92 5.58 -5.87
N LYS A 121 -7.70 6.05 -4.89
CA LYS A 121 -8.33 5.19 -3.89
C LYS A 121 -9.32 4.22 -4.55
N GLN A 122 -10.14 4.69 -5.49
CA GLN A 122 -11.08 3.84 -6.23
C GLN A 122 -10.35 2.77 -7.07
N TYR A 123 -9.23 3.12 -7.69
CA TYR A 123 -8.38 2.18 -8.41
C TYR A 123 -7.92 1.03 -7.50
N LEU A 124 -7.47 1.33 -6.27
CA LEU A 124 -7.05 0.32 -5.31
C LEU A 124 -8.20 -0.59 -4.85
N ILE A 125 -9.41 -0.04 -4.69
CA ILE A 125 -10.61 -0.85 -4.40
C ILE A 125 -10.83 -1.84 -5.54
N ASN A 126 -10.88 -1.35 -6.78
CA ASN A 126 -11.13 -2.19 -7.95
C ASN A 126 -10.05 -3.27 -8.11
N LEU A 127 -8.78 -2.91 -7.88
CA LEU A 127 -7.65 -3.84 -7.95
C LEU A 127 -7.78 -4.97 -6.92
N SER A 128 -8.24 -4.68 -5.70
CA SER A 128 -8.47 -5.72 -4.67
C SER A 128 -9.64 -6.67 -4.97
N GLN A 129 -10.57 -6.24 -5.83
CA GLN A 129 -11.68 -7.06 -6.29
C GLN A 129 -11.25 -7.95 -7.45
N GLN A 130 -10.40 -7.43 -8.35
CA GLN A 130 -9.84 -8.18 -9.47
C GLN A 130 -8.87 -9.27 -9.00
N GLU A 131 -8.03 -8.98 -8.00
CA GLU A 131 -7.11 -9.94 -7.39
C GLU A 131 -7.42 -10.14 -5.90
N PRO A 132 -8.25 -11.14 -5.52
CA PRO A 132 -8.69 -11.33 -4.14
C PRO A 132 -7.56 -11.65 -3.14
N ARG A 133 -6.39 -12.12 -3.59
CA ARG A 133 -5.22 -12.33 -2.71
C ARG A 133 -4.50 -11.02 -2.37
N LEU A 134 -4.82 -9.94 -3.06
CA LEU A 134 -4.26 -8.61 -2.82
C LEU A 134 -5.22 -7.76 -2.01
N LYS A 135 -4.74 -7.24 -0.88
CA LYS A 135 -5.50 -6.41 0.05
C LYS A 135 -4.78 -5.08 0.29
N PHE A 136 -5.54 -4.04 0.56
CA PHE A 136 -4.98 -2.70 0.80
C PHE A 136 -5.38 -2.14 2.16
N VAL A 137 -4.42 -1.51 2.82
CA VAL A 137 -4.65 -0.72 4.03
C VAL A 137 -4.03 0.65 3.82
N LEU A 138 -4.84 1.70 3.89
CA LEU A 138 -4.44 3.08 3.63
C LEU A 138 -4.49 3.90 4.92
N GLU A 139 -3.39 4.53 5.30
CA GLU A 139 -3.38 5.50 6.41
C GLU A 139 -3.90 6.86 5.94
N LEU A 140 -5.19 7.12 6.16
CA LEU A 140 -5.90 8.28 5.62
C LEU A 140 -5.85 9.51 6.53
N GLY A 141 -5.31 9.39 7.74
CA GLY A 141 -5.18 10.52 8.66
C GLY A 141 -5.01 10.12 10.12
N GLY A 142 -5.03 11.14 10.98
CA GLY A 142 -4.88 11.00 12.42
C GLY A 142 -6.21 10.79 13.17
N GLU A 143 -6.17 10.03 14.25
CA GLU A 143 -7.27 9.88 15.21
C GLU A 143 -6.71 9.62 16.61
N ARG A 144 -7.42 9.98 17.69
CA ARG A 144 -6.97 9.70 19.07
C ARG A 144 -6.91 8.21 19.43
N TYR A 145 -7.50 7.35 18.60
CA TYR A 145 -7.49 5.91 18.76
C TYR A 145 -7.46 5.24 17.38
N PHE A 146 -6.90 4.04 17.30
CA PHE A 146 -6.87 3.29 16.05
C PHE A 146 -8.28 2.88 15.64
N ARG A 147 -8.75 3.39 14.50
CA ARG A 147 -10.00 2.96 13.87
C ARG A 147 -9.77 2.68 12.39
N TRP A 148 -10.68 1.90 11.81
CA TRP A 148 -10.72 1.64 10.39
C TRP A 148 -12.15 1.71 9.88
N GLN A 149 -12.27 1.85 8.57
CA GLN A 149 -13.53 1.72 7.84
C GLN A 149 -13.26 1.17 6.44
N PRO A 150 -14.27 0.60 5.76
CA PRO A 150 -14.14 0.24 4.35
C PRO A 150 -13.68 1.45 3.55
N LEU A 151 -12.72 1.25 2.64
CA LEU A 151 -12.17 2.37 1.85
C LEU A 151 -13.26 3.03 1.00
N SER A 152 -14.22 2.25 0.48
CA SER A 152 -15.39 2.76 -0.25
C SER A 152 -16.22 3.77 0.57
N LYS A 153 -16.36 3.55 1.88
CA LYS A 153 -17.07 4.49 2.77
C LYS A 153 -16.31 5.80 2.94
N SER A 154 -14.98 5.76 2.90
CA SER A 154 -14.16 6.97 3.03
C SER A 154 -14.25 7.90 1.81
N LEU A 155 -14.60 7.37 0.63
CA LEU A 155 -14.78 8.15 -0.59
C LEU A 155 -16.03 9.03 -0.58
N VAL A 156 -17.08 8.60 0.12
CA VAL A 156 -18.36 9.32 0.21
C VAL A 156 -18.31 10.48 1.21
N ALA A 157 -17.34 10.45 2.14
CA ALA A 157 -17.21 11.42 3.22
C ALA A 157 -16.23 12.57 2.93
N ALA A 158 -15.61 12.58 1.75
CA ALA A 158 -14.66 13.59 1.28
C ALA A 158 -15.35 14.57 0.31
#